data_AF-A0A5E4HWF2-F1
#
_entry.id   AF-A0A5E4HWF2-F1
#
_cell.length_a   1.000
_cell.length_b   1.000
_cell.length_c   1.000
_cell.angle_alpha   90.00
_cell.angle_beta   90.00
_cell.angle_gamma   90.00
#
_symmetry.space_group_name_H-M   'P 1'
#
loop_
_entity.id
_entity.type
_entity.pdbx_description
1 polymer ?
#
loop_
_entity_poly.entity_id
_entity_poly.type
_entity_poly.pdbx_seq_one_letter_code
_entity_poly.pdbx_strand_id
1 'polypeptide(L)'
;MDEKKTDAKQSGRFGPSSSTPSPPFTIPSRQAALSFLSRPQTWALFFSALFMLCMLAGASGAGTQIFGWSVPSFFDRFLPAPVSNGAVMPPDTTWFRLSMIVIILNATMGAIGYTLGGMLGPQVSAWSKQFLYSAAKSAFIVLFIFAGFNITTCQGAGGSATSGTICVGFLQIERAVSFTETIRNTIGLEFGTMTAATAVLSTFLNITPYFRPAGIIGISFSLSPAFRPLFDALGILLSLLSVATGEWFVQSWLLLFIKGRMLSLFLPVGLFLRAWAFPRAGDALIAIAVGFFFVYPFMLNVSAYAIQNYLVSEYGTAQVVQASGNHGFYTDFSACTAATRSQGQSVVCFFKLGSQGAFDAIKSLTRNISPGGGLLAFGLVQLLTGALPNAIVVSLLILYTLAMLKVSIFYVLVVSIIIPLFILFIVLTVIKEIAGFLGTQMDFSAFEKLI
;
A
#
# COMPACT_ATOMS: atom_id res chain seq x y z
N MET A 1 -49.09 3.14 -2.12
CA MET A 1 -49.06 1.73 -1.72
C MET A 1 -48.61 1.73 -0.27
N ASP A 2 -49.60 1.77 0.61
CA ASP A 2 -49.44 1.90 2.05
C ASP A 2 -49.29 0.52 2.67
N GLU A 3 -48.12 0.24 3.26
CA GLU A 3 -47.89 -0.99 4.00
C GLU A 3 -48.08 -0.75 5.50
N LYS A 4 -49.12 -1.41 5.99
CA LYS A 4 -49.78 -1.21 7.28
C LYS A 4 -49.07 -2.05 8.35
N LYS A 5 -48.58 -1.41 9.40
CA LYS A 5 -48.15 -2.04 10.66
C LYS A 5 -49.28 -2.87 11.27
N THR A 6 -48.96 -4.09 11.69
CA THR A 6 -49.79 -4.89 12.61
C THR A 6 -48.96 -5.31 13.81
N ASP A 7 -49.28 -4.67 14.95
CA ASP A 7 -48.85 -5.07 16.29
C ASP A 7 -49.60 -6.35 16.71
N ALA A 8 -48.86 -7.41 17.07
CA ALA A 8 -49.41 -8.60 17.68
C ALA A 8 -48.93 -8.70 19.14
N LYS A 9 -49.82 -8.24 20.02
CA LYS A 9 -49.78 -8.39 21.48
C LYS A 9 -50.24 -9.81 21.82
N GLN A 10 -49.36 -10.67 22.33
CA GLN A 10 -49.75 -11.97 22.85
C GLN A 10 -49.37 -12.08 24.34
N SER A 11 -50.38 -11.91 25.18
CA SER A 11 -50.37 -12.29 26.58
C SER A 11 -50.80 -13.75 26.70
N GLY A 12 -49.96 -14.59 27.31
CA GLY A 12 -50.31 -15.95 27.71
C GLY A 12 -49.75 -16.25 29.10
N ARG A 13 -50.65 -16.50 30.05
CA ARG A 13 -50.40 -16.78 31.47
C ARG A 13 -50.80 -18.23 31.77
N PHE A 14 -50.14 -18.84 32.75
CA PHE A 14 -50.33 -20.17 33.40
C PHE A 14 -49.62 -21.35 32.72
N GLY A 15 -48.89 -22.23 33.42
CA GLY A 15 -48.85 -22.53 34.87
C GLY A 15 -47.55 -23.24 35.32
N PRO A 16 -47.52 -23.81 36.54
CA PRO A 16 -46.29 -24.13 37.29
C PRO A 16 -45.85 -25.60 37.12
N SER A 17 -44.55 -25.85 37.08
CA SER A 17 -43.99 -27.19 37.27
C SER A 17 -42.75 -27.18 38.16
N SER A 18 -42.94 -27.79 39.33
CA SER A 18 -42.00 -28.63 40.08
C SER A 18 -40.50 -28.34 40.00
N SER A 19 -40.02 -27.82 41.12
CA SER A 19 -38.65 -27.83 41.61
C SER A 19 -38.01 -29.24 41.67
N THR A 20 -36.85 -29.39 41.07
CA THR A 20 -35.77 -30.29 41.55
C THR A 20 -34.46 -29.52 41.54
N PRO A 21 -33.76 -29.36 42.69
CA PRO A 21 -32.48 -28.67 42.72
C PRO A 21 -31.37 -29.63 42.28
N SER A 22 -30.76 -29.33 41.13
CA SER A 22 -29.47 -29.90 40.74
C SER A 22 -28.34 -29.17 41.50
N PRO A 23 -27.24 -29.86 41.85
CA PRO A 23 -26.17 -29.29 42.66
C PRO A 23 -25.46 -28.14 41.91
N PRO A 24 -25.03 -27.09 42.62
CA PRO A 24 -24.36 -25.96 42.00
C PRO A 24 -22.98 -26.38 41.50
N PHE A 25 -22.80 -26.36 40.17
CA PHE A 25 -21.50 -26.39 39.54
C PHE A 25 -20.81 -25.04 39.81
N THR A 26 -19.99 -24.99 40.85
CA THR A 26 -19.12 -23.85 41.17
C THR A 26 -18.07 -23.67 40.09
N ILE A 27 -18.38 -22.85 39.08
CA ILE A 27 -17.37 -22.25 38.22
C ILE A 27 -16.63 -21.23 39.09
N PRO A 28 -15.29 -21.32 39.25
CA PRO A 28 -14.52 -20.32 39.98
C PRO A 28 -14.77 -18.95 39.34
N SER A 29 -15.32 -18.07 40.17
CA SER A 29 -15.96 -16.84 39.79
C SER A 29 -15.03 -15.83 39.11
N ARG A 30 -15.53 -15.19 38.04
CA ARG A 30 -15.02 -13.89 37.54
C ARG A 30 -14.86 -12.83 38.65
N GLN A 31 -15.52 -13.02 39.81
CA GLN A 31 -15.42 -12.13 40.96
C GLN A 31 -14.05 -12.18 41.65
N ALA A 32 -13.31 -13.30 41.60
CA ALA A 32 -11.97 -13.39 42.19
C ALA A 32 -10.93 -12.54 41.41
N ALA A 33 -11.04 -12.47 40.08
CA ALA A 33 -10.17 -11.62 39.27
C ALA A 33 -10.50 -10.11 39.43
N LEU A 34 -11.79 -9.78 39.62
CA LEU A 34 -12.26 -8.41 39.83
C LEU A 34 -11.88 -7.85 41.22
N SER A 35 -11.81 -8.70 42.26
CA SER A 35 -11.38 -8.28 43.61
C SER A 35 -9.87 -8.08 43.72
N PHE A 36 -9.08 -8.71 42.85
CA PHE A 36 -7.63 -8.49 42.77
C PHE A 36 -7.28 -7.15 42.08
N LEU A 37 -8.10 -6.73 41.11
CA LEU A 37 -7.98 -5.45 40.40
C LEU A 37 -8.56 -4.25 41.17
N SER A 38 -9.27 -4.44 42.28
CA SER A 38 -9.89 -3.34 43.02
C SER A 38 -9.01 -2.71 44.10
N ARG A 39 -7.84 -3.31 44.39
CA ARG A 39 -6.94 -2.79 45.43
C ARG A 39 -6.11 -1.62 44.88
N PRO A 40 -6.06 -0.47 45.56
CA PRO A 40 -5.25 0.68 45.09
C PRO A 40 -3.74 0.34 44.96
N GLN A 41 -3.25 -0.62 45.74
CA GLN A 41 -1.86 -1.10 45.64
C GLN A 41 -1.54 -1.83 44.32
N THR A 42 -2.47 -2.55 43.70
CA THR A 42 -2.21 -3.22 42.41
C THR A 42 -2.12 -2.22 41.26
N TRP A 43 -2.86 -1.11 41.33
CA TRP A 43 -2.73 -0.01 40.37
C TRP A 43 -1.42 0.75 40.52
N ALA A 44 -0.95 1.01 41.75
CA ALA A 44 0.34 1.64 41.99
C ALA A 44 1.51 0.80 41.44
N LEU A 45 1.46 -0.53 41.60
CA LEU A 45 2.45 -1.45 41.03
C LEU A 45 2.38 -1.52 39.51
N PHE A 46 1.19 -1.50 38.92
CA PHE A 46 1.02 -1.45 37.46
C PHE A 46 1.58 -0.14 36.87
N PHE A 47 1.30 1.01 37.49
CA PHE A 47 1.80 2.30 37.01
C PHE A 47 3.31 2.48 37.20
N SER A 48 3.88 1.99 38.30
CA SER A 48 5.34 1.98 38.49
C SER A 48 6.04 1.03 37.50
N ALA A 49 5.45 -0.12 37.18
CA ALA A 49 5.94 -1.01 36.14
C ALA A 49 5.84 -0.39 34.74
N LEU A 50 4.74 0.29 34.41
CA LEU A 50 4.55 1.02 33.15
C LEU A 50 5.55 2.18 33.02
N PHE A 51 5.80 2.90 34.12
CA PHE A 51 6.78 3.98 34.18
C PHE A 51 8.22 3.47 34.03
N MET A 52 8.57 2.36 34.68
CA MET A 52 9.84 1.65 34.47
C MET A 52 10.01 1.20 33.02
N LEU A 53 8.97 0.63 32.40
CA LEU A 53 8.96 0.25 30.97
C LEU A 53 9.14 1.45 30.03
N CYS A 54 8.53 2.60 30.37
CA CYS A 54 8.75 3.87 29.66
C CYS A 54 10.20 4.34 29.78
N MET A 55 10.81 4.25 30.97
CA MET A 55 12.20 4.63 31.19
C MET A 55 13.17 3.69 30.46
N LEU A 56 12.88 2.37 30.46
CA LEU A 56 13.66 1.37 29.72
C LEU A 56 13.55 1.54 28.20
N ALA A 57 12.35 1.82 27.67
CA ALA A 57 12.16 2.11 26.25
C ALA A 57 12.74 3.48 25.83
N GLY A 58 12.86 4.42 26.76
CA GLY A 58 13.57 5.69 26.55
C GLY A 58 15.09 5.54 26.53
N ALA A 59 15.63 4.57 27.27
CA ALA A 59 17.07 4.33 27.38
C ALA A 59 17.67 3.50 26.24
N SER A 60 16.88 2.69 25.51
CA SER A 60 17.38 1.83 24.43
C SER A 60 17.47 2.50 23.05
N GLY A 61 16.95 3.72 22.89
CA GLY A 61 17.08 4.50 21.66
C GLY A 61 18.27 5.45 21.71
N ALA A 62 19.41 5.04 21.13
CA ALA A 62 20.58 5.89 20.95
C ALA A 62 20.20 7.19 20.20
N GLY A 63 20.27 8.32 20.91
CA GLY A 63 19.93 9.64 20.41
C GLY A 63 19.42 10.54 21.53
N THR A 64 20.36 11.17 22.24
CA THR A 64 20.16 12.12 23.33
C THR A 64 19.39 13.37 22.89
N GLN A 65 18.08 13.27 22.71
CA GLN A 65 17.13 14.40 22.73
C GLN A 65 15.80 13.92 23.30
N ILE A 66 15.76 13.73 24.62
CA ILE A 66 14.55 13.32 25.35
C ILE A 66 13.64 14.53 25.64
N PHE A 67 14.16 15.77 25.52
CA PHE A 67 13.39 17.02 25.71
C PHE A 67 13.64 18.11 24.64
N GLY A 68 14.29 17.77 23.53
CA GLY A 68 14.45 18.68 22.40
C GLY A 68 13.14 18.82 21.63
N TRP A 69 12.21 19.66 22.11
CA TRP A 69 11.09 20.15 21.32
C TRP A 69 11.62 21.09 20.22
N SER A 70 12.32 20.54 19.21
CA SER A 70 12.27 21.17 17.89
C SER A 70 10.98 20.66 17.29
N VAL A 71 9.90 21.45 17.34
CA VAL A 71 8.74 21.25 16.47
C VAL A 71 9.26 21.52 15.07
N PRO A 72 9.61 20.50 14.28
CA PRO A 72 9.93 20.75 12.90
C PRO A 72 8.59 21.18 12.30
N SER A 73 8.55 22.37 11.70
CA SER A 73 7.38 22.93 11.02
C SER A 73 6.51 21.81 10.46
N PHE A 74 5.37 21.60 11.11
CA PHE A 74 4.43 20.50 10.84
C PHE A 74 4.11 20.41 9.34
N PHE A 75 4.17 21.56 8.65
CA PHE A 75 3.99 21.70 7.21
C PHE A 75 5.18 21.29 6.33
N ASP A 76 6.43 21.58 6.71
CA ASP A 76 7.61 21.24 5.89
C ASP A 76 7.89 19.73 5.85
N ARG A 77 7.22 18.97 6.74
CA ARG A 77 7.29 17.51 6.84
C ARG A 77 6.17 16.77 6.09
N PHE A 78 5.23 17.47 5.44
CA PHE A 78 4.22 16.84 4.56
C PHE A 78 4.72 16.59 3.14
N LEU A 79 5.73 17.33 2.70
CA LEU A 79 6.42 17.00 1.46
C LEU A 79 7.46 15.92 1.77
N PRO A 80 7.48 14.80 1.04
CA PRO A 80 8.51 13.80 1.22
C PRO A 80 9.87 14.46 0.96
N ALA A 81 10.72 14.52 1.98
CA ALA A 81 12.08 14.96 1.79
C ALA A 81 12.72 14.05 0.74
N PRO A 82 13.37 14.59 -0.30
CA PRO A 82 14.05 13.77 -1.29
C PRO A 82 15.05 12.88 -0.56
N VAL A 83 14.91 11.57 -0.74
CA VAL A 83 15.74 10.57 -0.08
C VAL A 83 17.18 10.78 -0.53
N SER A 84 17.99 11.42 0.31
CA SER A 84 19.42 11.59 0.05
C SER A 84 20.11 10.24 0.19
N ASN A 85 20.58 9.69 -0.93
CA ASN A 85 21.56 8.62 -1.09
C ASN A 85 21.69 7.62 0.08
N GLY A 86 20.82 6.60 0.11
CA GLY A 86 21.10 5.32 0.78
C GLY A 86 21.11 5.29 2.30
N ALA A 87 20.88 6.42 2.99
CA ALA A 87 20.73 6.43 4.43
C ALA A 87 19.37 5.81 4.81
N VAL A 88 19.41 4.57 5.32
CA VAL A 88 18.26 3.93 5.97
C VAL A 88 17.89 4.82 7.17
N MET A 89 16.78 5.55 7.06
CA MET A 89 16.31 6.36 8.18
C MET A 89 15.91 5.40 9.31
N PRO A 90 16.39 5.61 10.54
CA PRO A 90 16.00 4.76 11.66
C PRO A 90 14.48 4.84 11.85
N PRO A 91 13.84 3.74 12.28
CA PRO A 91 12.40 3.72 12.48
C PRO A 91 12.00 4.82 13.47
N ASP A 92 10.99 5.60 13.09
CA ASP A 92 10.47 6.65 13.96
C ASP A 92 9.78 5.99 15.16
N THR A 93 10.38 6.11 16.35
CA THR A 93 9.82 5.59 17.62
C THR A 93 8.96 6.62 18.34
N THR A 94 8.74 7.81 17.75
CA THR A 94 7.93 8.88 18.37
C THR A 94 6.50 8.44 18.65
N TRP A 95 5.93 7.57 17.81
CA TRP A 95 4.57 7.04 18.02
C TRP A 95 4.43 6.35 19.38
N PHE A 96 5.44 5.60 19.81
CA PHE A 96 5.40 4.88 21.08
C PHE A 96 5.46 5.85 22.25
N ARG A 97 6.38 6.84 22.16
CA ARG A 97 6.51 7.89 23.17
C ARG A 97 5.22 8.69 23.32
N LEU A 98 4.62 9.13 22.22
CA LEU A 98 3.35 9.88 22.22
C LEU A 98 2.19 9.04 22.77
N SER A 99 2.12 7.76 22.41
CA SER A 99 1.08 6.85 22.91
C SER A 99 1.20 6.62 24.41
N MET A 100 2.42 6.50 24.93
CA MET A 100 2.66 6.38 26.37
C MET A 100 2.28 7.65 27.13
N ILE A 101 2.57 8.83 26.59
CA ILE A 101 2.12 10.11 27.18
C ILE A 101 0.59 10.14 27.30
N VAL A 102 -0.14 9.75 26.24
CA VAL A 102 -1.60 9.69 26.26
C VAL A 102 -2.12 8.69 27.30
N ILE A 103 -1.50 7.50 27.42
CA ILE A 103 -1.87 6.51 28.42
C ILE A 103 -1.65 7.04 29.84
N ILE A 104 -0.50 7.67 30.10
CA ILE A 104 -0.18 8.26 31.41
C ILE A 104 -1.18 9.38 31.74
N LEU A 105 -1.50 10.24 30.78
CA LEU A 105 -2.48 11.31 30.97
C LEU A 105 -3.85 10.74 31.32
N ASN A 106 -4.35 9.76 30.58
CA ASN A 106 -5.63 9.10 30.86
C ASN A 106 -5.64 8.39 32.23
N ALA A 107 -4.53 7.75 32.58
CA ALA A 107 -4.35 7.12 33.88
C ALA A 107 -4.38 8.12 35.04
N THR A 108 -3.67 9.26 34.90
CA THR A 108 -3.64 10.31 35.92
C THR A 108 -5.01 10.96 36.10
N MET A 109 -5.73 11.24 35.01
CA MET A 109 -7.12 11.73 35.07
C MET A 109 -8.04 10.72 35.77
N GLY A 110 -7.90 9.43 35.46
CA GLY A 110 -8.64 8.36 36.14
C GLY A 110 -8.32 8.29 37.64
N ALA A 111 -7.04 8.39 38.02
CA ALA A 111 -6.62 8.36 39.42
C ALA A 111 -7.14 9.57 40.21
N ILE A 112 -7.02 10.78 39.66
CA ILE A 112 -7.55 12.01 40.27
C ILE A 112 -9.07 11.89 40.42
N GLY A 113 -9.78 11.49 39.37
CA GLY A 113 -11.23 11.29 39.42
C GLY A 113 -11.65 10.24 40.46
N TYR A 114 -10.84 9.21 40.67
CA TYR A 114 -11.11 8.19 41.69
C TYR A 114 -10.97 8.76 43.12
N THR A 115 -9.92 9.56 43.36
CA THR A 115 -9.74 10.22 44.67
C THR A 115 -10.83 11.25 44.96
N LEU A 116 -11.23 12.04 43.95
CA LEU A 116 -12.32 13.01 44.07
C LEU A 116 -13.69 12.34 44.14
N GLY A 117 -13.84 11.12 43.61
CA GLY A 117 -15.09 10.37 43.65
C GLY A 117 -15.55 10.04 45.08
N GLY A 118 -14.65 10.00 46.06
CA GLY A 118 -15.01 9.92 47.47
C GLY A 118 -15.76 11.16 47.97
N MET A 119 -15.50 12.33 47.38
CA MET A 119 -16.09 13.62 47.75
C MET A 119 -17.30 14.00 46.89
N LEU A 120 -17.23 13.70 45.58
CA LEU A 120 -18.22 14.12 44.57
C LEU A 120 -19.32 13.07 44.31
N GLY A 121 -19.27 11.93 45.00
CA GLY A 121 -20.29 10.90 44.96
C GLY A 121 -19.98 9.71 44.03
N PRO A 122 -20.83 8.67 44.07
CA PRO A 122 -20.54 7.36 43.49
C PRO A 122 -20.43 7.39 41.95
N GLN A 123 -21.11 8.32 41.27
CA GLN A 123 -21.06 8.45 39.81
C GLN A 123 -19.65 8.79 39.29
N VAL A 124 -18.94 9.71 39.96
CA VAL A 124 -17.57 10.09 39.60
C VAL A 124 -16.59 8.93 39.84
N SER A 125 -16.82 8.14 40.89
CA SER A 125 -16.02 6.93 41.16
C SER A 125 -16.24 5.82 40.12
N ALA A 126 -17.46 5.69 39.57
CA ALA A 126 -17.77 4.73 38.53
C ALA A 126 -17.15 5.15 37.19
N TRP A 127 -17.26 6.43 36.85
CA TRP A 127 -16.66 7.04 35.67
C TRP A 127 -15.12 6.89 35.68
N SER A 128 -14.45 7.24 36.78
CA SER A 128 -12.98 7.10 36.91
C SER A 128 -12.47 5.67 36.76
N LYS A 129 -13.21 4.66 37.26
CA LYS A 129 -12.87 3.24 37.04
C LYS A 129 -12.87 2.86 35.55
N GLN A 130 -13.77 3.45 34.75
CA GLN A 130 -13.78 3.22 33.30
C GLN A 130 -12.53 3.78 32.62
N PHE A 131 -12.03 4.95 33.05
CA PHE A 131 -10.78 5.52 32.55
C PHE A 131 -9.58 4.63 32.83
N LEU A 132 -9.44 4.16 34.08
CA LEU A 132 -8.33 3.28 34.48
C LEU A 132 -8.34 1.96 33.70
N TYR A 133 -9.52 1.36 33.51
CA TYR A 133 -9.67 0.15 32.72
C TYR A 133 -9.36 0.38 31.22
N SER A 134 -9.79 1.50 30.66
CA SER A 134 -9.47 1.88 29.27
C SER A 134 -7.97 2.13 29.07
N ALA A 135 -7.33 2.80 30.03
CA ALA A 135 -5.88 3.03 30.02
C ALA A 135 -5.09 1.72 30.09
N ALA A 136 -5.50 0.77 30.95
CA ALA A 136 -4.85 -0.54 31.05
C ALA A 136 -4.98 -1.35 29.75
N LYS A 137 -6.15 -1.37 29.11
CA LYS A 137 -6.34 -2.00 27.79
C LYS A 137 -5.48 -1.37 26.72
N SER A 138 -5.46 -0.04 26.69
CA SER A 138 -4.66 0.75 25.74
C SER A 138 -3.16 0.46 25.91
N ALA A 139 -2.69 0.36 27.14
CA ALA A 139 -1.31 -0.03 27.44
C ALA A 139 -0.97 -1.42 26.91
N PHE A 140 -1.86 -2.40 27.09
CA PHE A 140 -1.66 -3.75 26.57
C PHE A 140 -1.58 -3.77 25.03
N ILE A 141 -2.45 -3.01 24.35
CA ILE A 141 -2.43 -2.88 22.89
C ILE A 141 -1.12 -2.26 22.40
N VAL A 142 -0.69 -1.15 23.00
CA VAL A 142 0.57 -0.48 22.63
C VAL A 142 1.76 -1.40 22.89
N LEU A 143 1.77 -2.14 24.00
CA LEU A 143 2.83 -3.09 24.31
C LEU A 143 2.84 -4.25 23.32
N PHE A 144 1.68 -4.78 22.92
CA PHE A 144 1.58 -5.83 21.90
C PHE A 144 2.10 -5.34 20.54
N ILE A 145 1.72 -4.14 20.10
CA ILE A 145 2.21 -3.53 18.86
C ILE A 145 3.72 -3.30 18.94
N PHE A 146 4.21 -2.78 20.07
CA PHE A 146 5.64 -2.56 20.31
C PHE A 146 6.41 -3.88 20.32
N ALA A 147 5.89 -4.94 20.95
CA ALA A 147 6.51 -6.27 20.93
C ALA A 147 6.55 -6.83 19.50
N GLY A 148 5.46 -6.72 18.73
CA GLY A 148 5.45 -7.08 17.31
C GLY A 148 6.47 -6.29 16.48
N PHE A 149 6.63 -5.00 16.77
CA PHE A 149 7.64 -4.15 16.13
C PHE A 149 9.07 -4.58 16.50
N ASN A 150 9.35 -4.87 17.78
CA ASN A 150 10.68 -5.24 18.24
C ASN A 150 11.09 -6.65 17.83
N ILE A 151 10.15 -7.61 17.81
CA ILE A 151 10.37 -8.95 17.26
C ILE A 151 10.74 -8.85 15.77
N THR A 152 10.24 -7.82 15.07
CA THR A 152 10.52 -7.60 13.65
C THR A 152 11.72 -6.69 13.36
N THR A 153 12.26 -5.97 14.35
CA THR A 153 13.55 -5.25 14.26
C THR A 153 14.68 -6.16 14.72
N CYS A 154 15.36 -6.83 13.80
CA CYS A 154 16.49 -7.68 14.17
C CYS A 154 17.70 -6.82 14.57
N GLN A 155 18.34 -7.21 15.67
CA GLN A 155 19.73 -6.92 15.97
C GLN A 155 20.61 -7.39 14.80
N GLY A 156 21.39 -6.48 14.22
CA GLY A 156 22.30 -6.82 13.14
C GLY A 156 23.16 -5.65 12.69
N ALA A 157 23.95 -5.07 13.60
CA ALA A 157 25.02 -4.15 13.22
C ALA A 157 26.11 -4.11 14.30
N GLY A 158 26.77 -5.25 14.54
CA GLY A 158 27.85 -5.32 15.52
C GLY A 158 28.51 -6.69 15.57
N GLY A 159 29.01 -7.19 14.43
CA GLY A 159 29.93 -8.32 14.40
C GLY A 159 29.45 -9.51 13.56
N SER A 160 30.09 -9.67 12.41
CA SER A 160 30.15 -10.88 11.58
C SER A 160 28.82 -11.51 11.14
N ALA A 161 28.44 -11.18 9.91
CA ALA A 161 27.42 -11.83 9.12
C ALA A 161 27.65 -13.35 9.01
N THR A 162 26.71 -14.17 9.50
CA THR A 162 26.47 -15.51 8.92
C THR A 162 25.08 -16.11 9.20
N SER A 163 24.22 -15.51 10.02
CA SER A 163 22.90 -16.10 10.32
C SER A 163 21.79 -15.13 9.97
N GLY A 164 21.15 -15.38 8.82
CA GLY A 164 20.06 -14.59 8.24
C GLY A 164 18.81 -14.54 9.12
N THR A 165 18.78 -13.59 10.04
CA THR A 165 17.55 -13.22 10.73
C THR A 165 16.93 -12.06 9.96
N ILE A 166 15.86 -12.35 9.24
CA ILE A 166 15.19 -11.43 8.30
C ILE A 166 14.49 -10.34 9.11
N CYS A 167 14.94 -9.08 8.99
CA CYS A 167 14.20 -7.92 9.50
C CYS A 167 12.87 -7.81 8.73
N VAL A 168 11.74 -8.13 9.36
CA VAL A 168 10.48 -8.30 8.62
C VAL A 168 9.70 -7.00 8.46
N GLY A 169 9.71 -6.09 9.46
CA GLY A 169 8.76 -4.96 9.52
C GLY A 169 9.15 -3.73 8.69
N PHE A 170 10.21 -3.03 9.08
CA PHE A 170 10.64 -1.79 8.39
C PHE A 170 11.13 -2.05 6.96
N LEU A 171 11.85 -3.16 6.78
CA LEU A 171 12.34 -3.59 5.47
C LEU A 171 11.20 -3.88 4.49
N GLN A 172 10.06 -4.38 4.97
CA GLN A 172 8.85 -4.57 4.16
C GLN A 172 8.33 -3.24 3.62
N ILE A 173 8.31 -2.17 4.43
CA ILE A 173 7.82 -0.86 3.98
C ILE A 173 8.75 -0.25 2.93
N GLU A 174 10.06 -0.33 3.14
CA GLU A 174 11.02 0.21 2.15
C GLU A 174 10.97 -0.55 0.82
N ARG A 175 10.84 -1.88 0.87
CA ARG A 175 10.64 -2.70 -0.32
C ARG A 175 9.33 -2.34 -1.04
N ALA A 176 8.24 -2.19 -0.30
CA ALA A 176 6.96 -1.77 -0.88
C ALA A 176 7.06 -0.38 -1.55
N VAL A 177 7.72 0.60 -0.91
CA VAL A 177 7.97 1.92 -1.51
C VAL A 177 8.77 1.80 -2.81
N SER A 178 9.87 1.03 -2.79
CA SER A 178 10.71 0.84 -3.98
C SER A 178 9.95 0.16 -5.13
N PHE A 179 9.08 -0.79 -4.80
CA PHE A 179 8.23 -1.49 -5.77
C PHE A 179 7.21 -0.52 -6.38
N THR A 180 6.48 0.24 -5.57
CA THR A 180 5.49 1.23 -6.05
C THR A 180 6.16 2.33 -6.88
N GLU A 181 7.34 2.82 -6.50
CA GLU A 181 8.11 3.78 -7.32
C GLU A 181 8.51 3.19 -8.67
N THR A 182 8.92 1.91 -8.69
CA THR A 182 9.28 1.21 -9.92
C THR A 182 8.09 1.06 -10.86
N ILE A 183 6.93 0.65 -10.35
CA ILE A 183 5.71 0.54 -11.15
C ILE A 183 5.27 1.92 -11.66
N ARG A 184 5.24 2.95 -10.79
CA ARG A 184 4.88 4.32 -11.17
C ARG A 184 5.77 4.84 -12.30
N ASN A 185 7.09 4.70 -12.17
CA ASN A 185 8.04 5.19 -13.17
C ASN A 185 7.92 4.40 -14.48
N THR A 186 7.64 3.10 -14.40
CA THR A 186 7.39 2.25 -15.58
C THR A 186 6.13 2.71 -16.32
N ILE A 187 5.01 2.87 -15.64
CA ILE A 187 3.75 3.33 -16.25
C ILE A 187 3.91 4.75 -16.81
N GLY A 188 4.60 5.65 -16.10
CA GLY A 188 4.87 7.01 -16.57
C GLY A 188 5.73 7.03 -17.85
N LEU A 189 6.70 6.11 -17.95
CA LEU A 189 7.50 5.96 -19.16
C LEU A 189 6.67 5.38 -20.31
N GLU A 190 5.87 4.33 -20.07
CA GLU A 190 4.95 3.76 -21.08
C GLU A 190 3.95 4.80 -21.60
N PHE A 191 3.43 5.63 -20.71
CA PHE A 191 2.58 6.76 -21.09
C PHE A 191 3.34 7.73 -22.01
N GLY A 192 4.59 8.07 -21.66
CA GLY A 192 5.43 8.95 -22.48
C GLY A 192 5.76 8.35 -23.85
N THR A 193 6.14 7.07 -23.91
CA THR A 193 6.49 6.38 -25.17
C THR A 193 5.27 6.18 -26.06
N MET A 194 4.11 5.83 -25.49
CA MET A 194 2.85 5.74 -26.24
C MET A 194 2.39 7.10 -26.75
N THR A 195 2.54 8.16 -25.96
CA THR A 195 2.21 9.53 -26.39
C THR A 195 3.10 9.95 -27.56
N ALA A 196 4.41 9.71 -27.45
CA ALA A 196 5.36 9.98 -28.53
C ALA A 196 5.06 9.15 -29.79
N ALA A 197 4.78 7.85 -29.63
CA ALA A 197 4.42 6.96 -30.74
C ALA A 197 3.13 7.41 -31.43
N THR A 198 2.12 7.83 -30.66
CA THR A 198 0.85 8.36 -31.17
C THR A 198 1.06 9.68 -31.90
N ALA A 199 1.90 10.58 -31.38
CA ALA A 199 2.27 11.82 -32.06
C ALA A 199 2.95 11.54 -33.40
N VAL A 200 3.94 10.65 -33.44
CA VAL A 200 4.62 10.24 -34.68
C VAL A 200 3.64 9.59 -35.66
N LEU A 201 2.81 8.65 -35.19
CA LEU A 201 1.81 7.98 -36.02
C LEU A 201 0.80 8.98 -36.61
N SER A 202 0.37 9.97 -35.82
CA SER A 202 -0.52 11.04 -36.29
C SER A 202 0.12 11.88 -37.40
N THR A 203 1.42 12.18 -37.31
CA THR A 203 2.12 12.90 -38.37
C THR A 203 2.20 12.10 -39.66
N PHE A 204 2.48 10.78 -39.59
CA PHE A 204 2.53 9.92 -40.78
C PHE A 204 1.16 9.74 -41.44
N LEU A 205 0.10 9.62 -40.66
CA LEU A 205 -1.25 9.38 -41.19
C LEU A 205 -1.93 10.63 -41.76
N ASN A 206 -1.45 11.81 -41.39
CA ASN A 206 -1.85 13.07 -42.01
C ASN A 206 -1.15 13.32 -43.36
N ILE A 207 -0.12 12.54 -43.71
CA ILE A 207 0.48 12.58 -45.05
C ILE A 207 -0.48 11.86 -46.00
N THR A 208 -1.00 12.55 -47.01
CA THR A 208 -1.76 11.96 -48.10
C THR A 208 -0.79 11.45 -49.18
N PRO A 209 -0.46 10.15 -49.23
CA PRO A 209 0.38 9.63 -50.30
C PRO A 209 -0.32 9.85 -51.66
N TYR A 210 0.45 10.32 -52.64
CA TYR A 210 0.00 10.45 -54.02
C TYR A 210 0.61 9.31 -54.83
N PHE A 211 -0.21 8.35 -55.22
CA PHE A 211 0.22 7.30 -56.13
C PHE A 211 0.11 7.80 -57.57
N ARG A 212 1.25 7.96 -58.25
CA ARG A 212 1.33 8.35 -59.68
C ARG A 212 1.89 7.19 -60.50
N PRO A 213 1.08 6.17 -60.84
CA PRO A 213 1.53 5.13 -61.77
C PRO A 213 1.84 5.80 -63.11
N ALA A 214 3.09 5.70 -63.55
CA ALA A 214 3.62 6.27 -64.79
C ALA A 214 3.53 7.81 -64.94
N GLY A 215 3.31 8.57 -63.84
CA GLY A 215 3.40 10.05 -63.85
C GLY A 215 2.20 10.81 -64.43
N ILE A 216 1.15 10.14 -64.93
CA ILE A 216 0.08 10.80 -65.70
C ILE A 216 -1.18 11.07 -64.85
N ILE A 217 -1.57 10.18 -63.94
CA ILE A 217 -2.76 10.35 -63.08
C ILE A 217 -2.37 10.07 -61.63
N GLY A 218 -2.58 11.05 -60.74
CA GLY A 218 -2.32 10.90 -59.31
C GLY A 218 -3.58 10.50 -58.56
N ILE A 219 -3.62 9.30 -58.00
CA ILE A 219 -4.67 8.89 -57.05
C ILE A 219 -4.14 9.18 -55.65
N SER A 220 -4.79 10.10 -54.93
CA SER A 220 -4.57 10.31 -53.51
C SER A 220 -5.55 9.45 -52.72
N PHE A 221 -5.05 8.66 -51.78
CA PHE A 221 -5.88 7.97 -50.79
C PHE A 221 -5.52 8.48 -49.40
N SER A 222 -6.53 8.71 -48.57
CA SER A 222 -6.33 9.02 -47.16
C SER A 222 -6.28 7.71 -46.38
N LEU A 223 -5.18 7.47 -45.67
CA LEU A 223 -5.04 6.31 -44.78
C LEU A 223 -5.79 6.51 -43.45
N SER A 224 -6.15 7.75 -43.10
CA SER A 224 -6.76 8.09 -41.81
C SER A 224 -8.01 7.26 -41.47
N PRO A 225 -8.99 7.04 -42.37
CA PRO A 225 -10.17 6.22 -42.06
C PRO A 225 -9.83 4.76 -41.73
N ALA A 226 -8.79 4.18 -42.34
CA ALA A 226 -8.40 2.79 -42.11
C ALA A 226 -7.77 2.58 -40.73
N PHE A 227 -7.09 3.61 -40.19
CA PHE A 227 -6.42 3.56 -38.89
C PHE A 227 -7.25 4.14 -37.74
N ARG A 228 -8.48 4.61 -38.00
CA ARG A 228 -9.35 5.16 -36.97
C ARG A 228 -9.54 4.24 -35.74
N PRO A 229 -9.78 2.92 -35.90
CA PRO A 229 -9.91 2.03 -34.75
C PRO A 229 -8.64 1.95 -33.89
N LEU A 230 -7.46 2.07 -34.52
CA LEU A 230 -6.18 2.07 -33.82
C LEU A 230 -6.01 3.34 -32.97
N PHE A 231 -6.38 4.50 -33.51
CA PHE A 231 -6.35 5.75 -32.76
C PHE A 231 -7.34 5.80 -31.62
N ASP A 232 -8.56 5.27 -31.82
CA ASP A 232 -9.54 5.18 -30.76
C ASP A 232 -9.03 4.28 -29.62
N ALA A 233 -8.42 3.13 -29.96
CA ALA A 233 -7.81 2.23 -28.97
C ALA A 233 -6.61 2.88 -28.24
N LEU A 234 -5.72 3.57 -28.97
CA LEU A 234 -4.59 4.29 -28.37
C LEU A 234 -5.05 5.44 -27.47
N GLY A 235 -6.08 6.18 -27.87
CA GLY A 235 -6.67 7.26 -27.07
C GLY A 235 -7.24 6.73 -25.76
N ILE A 236 -8.02 5.63 -25.81
CA ILE A 236 -8.55 4.97 -24.62
C ILE A 236 -7.40 4.48 -23.73
N LEU A 237 -6.38 3.81 -24.28
CA LEU A 237 -5.24 3.36 -23.50
C LEU A 237 -4.47 4.52 -22.85
N LEU A 238 -4.19 5.60 -23.58
CA LEU A 238 -3.51 6.77 -23.02
C LEU A 238 -4.31 7.37 -21.84
N SER A 239 -5.64 7.45 -21.96
CA SER A 239 -6.48 7.89 -20.84
C SER A 239 -6.41 6.94 -19.64
N LEU A 240 -6.42 5.63 -19.86
CA LEU A 240 -6.32 4.64 -18.79
C LEU A 240 -4.91 4.63 -18.15
N LEU A 241 -3.85 4.77 -18.93
CA LEU A 241 -2.47 4.91 -18.42
C LEU A 241 -2.29 6.19 -17.60
N SER A 242 -2.95 7.29 -17.99
CA SER A 242 -2.93 8.53 -17.20
C SER A 242 -3.58 8.30 -15.83
N VAL A 243 -4.73 7.62 -15.78
CA VAL A 243 -5.41 7.28 -14.52
C VAL A 243 -4.54 6.35 -13.67
N ALA A 244 -3.97 5.31 -14.28
CA ALA A 244 -3.05 4.39 -13.63
C ALA A 244 -1.83 5.11 -13.02
N THR A 245 -1.25 6.08 -13.72
CA THR A 245 -0.13 6.88 -13.21
C THR A 245 -0.55 7.66 -11.96
N GLY A 246 -1.73 8.28 -11.98
CA GLY A 246 -2.30 9.00 -10.83
C GLY A 246 -2.55 8.08 -9.63
N GLU A 247 -3.08 6.88 -9.87
CA GLU A 247 -3.31 5.89 -8.83
C GLU A 247 -2.00 5.46 -8.13
N TRP A 248 -0.99 5.05 -8.91
CA TRP A 248 0.31 4.63 -8.37
C TRP A 248 1.05 5.77 -7.68
N PHE A 249 0.82 7.02 -8.09
CA PHE A 249 1.28 8.19 -7.35
C PHE A 249 0.62 8.30 -5.96
N VAL A 250 -0.70 8.13 -5.88
CA VAL A 250 -1.44 8.13 -4.61
C VAL A 250 -0.98 6.99 -3.71
N GLN A 251 -0.75 5.79 -4.24
CA GLN A 251 -0.23 4.66 -3.46
C GLN A 251 1.18 4.93 -2.92
N SER A 252 2.06 5.55 -3.72
CA SER A 252 3.40 5.94 -3.29
C SER A 252 3.35 6.99 -2.18
N TRP A 253 2.49 8.00 -2.34
CA TRP A 253 2.24 9.00 -1.31
C TRP A 253 1.69 8.38 -0.02
N LEU A 254 0.74 7.46 -0.14
CA LEU A 254 0.14 6.73 0.98
C LEU A 254 1.20 5.91 1.73
N LEU A 255 2.11 5.22 1.04
CA LEU A 255 3.21 4.48 1.69
C LEU A 255 4.17 5.38 2.44
N LEU A 256 4.52 6.53 1.87
CA LEU A 256 5.39 7.51 2.53
C LEU A 256 4.69 8.09 3.77
N PHE A 257 3.38 8.32 3.69
CA PHE A 257 2.57 8.71 4.84
C PHE A 257 2.50 7.60 5.91
N ILE A 258 2.29 6.34 5.50
CA ILE A 258 2.32 5.17 6.39
C ILE A 258 3.67 5.08 7.13
N LYS A 259 4.78 5.16 6.37
CA LYS A 259 6.14 5.05 6.88
C LYS A 259 6.46 6.10 7.94
N GLY A 260 6.12 7.36 7.68
CA GLY A 260 6.61 8.49 8.47
C GLY A 260 5.63 9.10 9.46
N ARG A 261 4.31 8.94 9.27
CA ARG A 261 3.31 9.77 9.97
C ARG A 261 2.12 8.98 10.51
N MET A 262 1.62 8.02 9.76
CA MET A 262 0.33 7.40 10.03
C MET A 262 0.22 6.85 11.46
N LEU A 263 1.21 6.08 11.90
CA LEU A 263 1.20 5.46 13.22
C LEU A 263 1.44 6.49 14.34
N SER A 264 2.29 7.50 14.09
CA SER A 264 2.56 8.60 15.04
C SER A 264 1.35 9.52 15.26
N LEU A 265 0.50 9.68 14.25
CA LEU A 265 -0.67 10.56 14.31
C LEU A 265 -1.89 9.79 14.79
N PHE A 266 -2.22 8.67 14.16
CA PHE A 266 -3.46 7.97 14.45
C PHE A 266 -3.41 7.20 15.76
N LEU A 267 -2.29 6.58 16.14
CA LEU A 267 -2.28 5.76 17.35
C LEU A 267 -2.56 6.59 18.62
N PRO A 268 -1.86 7.72 18.88
CA PRO A 268 -2.15 8.55 20.05
C PRO A 268 -3.57 9.15 20.03
N VAL A 269 -4.02 9.62 18.85
CA VAL A 269 -5.38 10.18 18.68
C VAL A 269 -6.44 9.10 18.95
N GLY A 270 -6.22 7.87 18.47
CA GLY A 270 -7.11 6.74 18.68
C GLY A 270 -7.21 6.35 20.15
N LEU A 271 -6.08 6.30 20.85
CA LEU A 271 -6.07 6.04 22.31
C LEU A 271 -6.75 7.17 23.10
N PHE A 272 -6.57 8.42 22.68
CA PHE A 272 -7.22 9.57 23.30
C PHE A 272 -8.75 9.53 23.11
N LEU A 273 -9.22 9.32 21.88
CA LEU A 273 -10.65 9.16 21.55
C LEU A 273 -11.27 7.97 22.30
N ARG A 274 -10.50 6.89 22.45
CA ARG A 274 -10.92 5.70 23.20
C ARG A 274 -11.12 5.98 24.68
N ALA A 275 -10.25 6.77 25.29
CA ALA A 275 -10.33 7.08 26.71
C ALA A 275 -11.45 8.05 27.06
N TRP A 276 -11.76 9.00 26.18
CA TRP A 276 -12.72 10.06 26.47
C TRP A 276 -14.19 9.66 26.32
N ALA A 277 -14.70 9.64 25.09
CA ALA A 277 -16.15 9.56 24.85
C ALA A 277 -16.52 8.71 23.63
N PHE A 278 -15.55 8.34 22.79
CA PHE A 278 -15.80 7.65 21.52
C PHE A 278 -14.95 6.37 21.43
N PRO A 279 -15.17 5.38 22.31
CA PRO A 279 -14.43 4.11 22.28
C PRO A 279 -14.50 3.45 20.90
N ARG A 280 -15.66 3.53 20.24
CA ARG A 280 -15.86 3.00 18.88
C ARG A 280 -14.97 3.67 17.84
N ALA A 281 -14.88 4.99 17.86
CA ALA A 281 -14.03 5.73 16.91
C ALA A 281 -12.54 5.52 17.20
N GLY A 282 -12.16 5.49 18.49
CA GLY A 282 -10.78 5.26 18.90
C GLY A 282 -10.26 3.88 18.47
N ASP A 283 -11.03 2.83 18.75
CA ASP A 283 -10.68 1.46 18.35
C ASP A 283 -10.64 1.30 16.83
N ALA A 284 -11.58 1.95 16.13
CA ALA A 284 -11.56 1.95 14.68
C ALA A 284 -10.31 2.59 14.10
N LEU A 285 -9.93 3.74 14.64
CA LEU A 285 -8.77 4.49 14.19
C LEU A 285 -7.45 3.77 14.53
N ILE A 286 -7.38 3.07 15.67
CA ILE A 286 -6.27 2.15 16.00
C ILE A 286 -6.19 1.00 15.01
N ALA A 287 -7.32 0.35 14.69
CA ALA A 287 -7.36 -0.77 13.75
C ALA A 287 -6.90 -0.35 12.33
N ILE A 288 -7.34 0.82 11.86
CA ILE A 288 -6.91 1.40 10.59
C ILE A 288 -5.39 1.65 10.61
N ALA A 289 -4.87 2.29 11.66
CA ALA A 289 -3.45 2.57 11.77
C ALA A 289 -2.59 1.29 11.72
N VAL A 290 -2.97 0.26 12.47
CA VAL A 290 -2.26 -1.03 12.51
C VAL A 290 -2.39 -1.78 11.19
N GLY A 291 -3.60 -1.85 10.63
CA GLY A 291 -3.85 -2.58 9.38
C GLY A 291 -3.08 -2.01 8.20
N PHE A 292 -3.12 -0.69 7.99
CA PHE A 292 -2.33 -0.05 6.93
C PHE A 292 -0.82 -0.12 7.20
N PHE A 293 -0.38 -0.07 8.46
CA PHE A 293 1.05 -0.13 8.75
C PHE A 293 1.68 -1.51 8.47
N PHE A 294 0.97 -2.60 8.77
CA PHE A 294 1.51 -3.95 8.60
C PHE A 294 1.04 -4.65 7.33
N VAL A 295 -0.27 -4.62 7.06
CA VAL A 295 -0.89 -5.46 6.02
C VAL A 295 -0.68 -4.86 4.64
N TYR A 296 -0.83 -3.53 4.50
CA TYR A 296 -0.70 -2.86 3.21
C TYR A 296 0.70 -3.04 2.57
N PRO A 297 1.83 -2.72 3.23
CA PRO A 297 3.15 -2.96 2.65
C PRO A 297 3.43 -4.45 2.44
N PHE A 298 2.94 -5.33 3.33
CA PHE A 298 3.07 -6.78 3.15
C PHE A 298 2.40 -7.25 1.84
N MET A 299 1.17 -6.82 1.60
CA MET A 299 0.42 -7.18 0.39
C MET A 299 1.09 -6.65 -0.88
N LEU A 300 1.65 -5.44 -0.85
CA LEU A 300 2.44 -4.92 -1.98
C LEU A 300 3.69 -5.75 -2.26
N ASN A 301 4.39 -6.23 -1.23
CA ASN A 301 5.53 -7.13 -1.41
C ASN A 301 5.13 -8.49 -2.00
N VAL A 302 3.97 -9.02 -1.59
CA VAL A 302 3.41 -10.25 -2.18
C VAL A 302 3.09 -10.02 -3.67
N SER A 303 2.48 -8.88 -4.01
CA SER A 303 2.21 -8.50 -5.40
C SER A 303 3.50 -8.30 -6.21
N ALA A 304 4.54 -7.73 -5.60
CA ALA A 304 5.85 -7.60 -6.24
C ALA A 304 6.43 -8.97 -6.62
N TYR A 305 6.35 -9.95 -5.70
CA TYR A 305 6.78 -11.32 -5.96
C TYR A 305 5.94 -11.99 -7.06
N ALA A 306 4.63 -11.78 -7.06
CA ALA A 306 3.74 -12.32 -8.09
C ALA A 306 4.05 -11.75 -9.50
N ILE A 307 4.22 -10.43 -9.61
CA ILE A 307 4.59 -9.77 -10.87
C ILE A 307 5.96 -10.24 -11.34
N GLN A 308 6.94 -10.36 -10.44
CA GLN A 308 8.26 -10.85 -10.80
C GLN A 308 8.20 -12.25 -11.42
N ASN A 309 7.47 -13.18 -10.80
CA ASN A 309 7.33 -14.54 -11.34
C ASN A 309 6.61 -14.55 -12.69
N TYR A 310 5.60 -13.70 -12.87
CA TYR A 310 4.93 -13.54 -14.15
C TYR A 310 5.89 -13.03 -15.23
N LEU A 311 6.67 -11.97 -14.94
CA LEU A 311 7.63 -11.41 -15.89
C LEU A 311 8.73 -12.42 -16.26
N VAL A 312 9.22 -13.20 -15.29
CA VAL A 312 10.22 -14.26 -15.55
C VAL A 312 9.63 -15.34 -16.46
N SER A 313 8.38 -15.72 -16.25
CA SER A 313 7.70 -16.74 -17.06
C SER A 313 7.40 -16.27 -18.48
N GLU A 314 6.95 -15.02 -18.67
CA GLU A 314 6.53 -14.51 -19.99
C GLU A 314 7.73 -14.12 -20.85
N TYR A 315 8.76 -13.49 -20.27
CA TYR A 315 9.88 -12.92 -21.04
C TYR A 315 11.13 -13.81 -21.06
N GLY A 316 11.18 -14.89 -20.27
CA GLY A 316 12.29 -15.85 -20.25
C GLY A 316 13.63 -15.26 -19.79
N THR A 317 13.69 -13.96 -19.51
CA THR A 317 14.87 -13.28 -18.97
C THR A 317 14.86 -13.41 -17.46
N ALA A 318 15.46 -14.49 -16.97
CA ALA A 318 15.91 -14.63 -15.59
C ALA A 318 17.08 -13.68 -15.25
N GLN A 319 17.26 -12.56 -15.97
CA GLN A 319 18.13 -11.47 -15.54
C GLN A 319 17.36 -10.60 -14.56
N VAL A 320 17.03 -11.23 -13.43
CA VAL A 320 17.05 -10.55 -12.15
C VAL A 320 18.45 -9.96 -12.03
N VAL A 321 18.61 -8.67 -12.34
CA VAL A 321 19.86 -7.97 -12.10
C VAL A 321 20.06 -8.01 -10.59
N GLN A 322 20.91 -8.93 -10.13
CA GLN A 322 21.38 -8.96 -8.77
C GLN A 322 22.23 -7.71 -8.56
N ALA A 323 21.92 -6.96 -7.51
CA ALA A 323 22.82 -5.95 -6.98
C ALA A 323 24.19 -6.59 -6.78
N SER A 324 25.24 -5.99 -7.34
CA SER A 324 26.60 -6.27 -6.89
C SER A 324 26.73 -5.73 -5.46
N GLY A 325 26.42 -6.57 -4.47
CA GLY A 325 26.46 -6.22 -3.05
C GLY A 325 25.92 -7.36 -2.18
N ASN A 326 26.77 -7.88 -1.29
CA ASN A 326 26.68 -9.15 -0.55
C ASN A 326 25.51 -9.33 0.44
N HIS A 327 24.36 -8.69 0.26
CA HIS A 327 23.23 -8.82 1.19
C HIS A 327 21.91 -9.07 0.48
N GLY A 328 21.48 -10.34 0.46
CA GLY A 328 20.08 -10.76 0.30
C GLY A 328 19.50 -10.69 -1.12
N PHE A 329 18.61 -11.62 -1.45
CA PHE A 329 17.84 -11.62 -2.68
C PHE A 329 17.03 -10.32 -2.81
N TYR A 330 17.57 -9.40 -3.61
CA TYR A 330 16.87 -8.26 -4.18
C TYR A 330 16.82 -8.48 -5.68
N THR A 331 15.64 -8.49 -6.28
CA THR A 331 15.49 -8.00 -7.65
C THR A 331 15.83 -6.53 -7.62
N ASP A 332 17.11 -6.24 -7.83
CA ASP A 332 17.59 -4.89 -7.67
C ASP A 332 17.25 -4.10 -8.93
N PHE A 333 16.01 -3.63 -9.01
CA PHE A 333 15.72 -2.44 -9.82
C PHE A 333 16.58 -1.25 -9.36
N SER A 334 17.19 -1.30 -8.17
CA SER A 334 18.21 -0.35 -7.73
C SER A 334 19.63 -0.59 -8.20
N ALA A 335 19.98 -1.72 -8.84
CA ALA A 335 21.23 -1.83 -9.58
C ALA A 335 21.12 -1.03 -10.89
N CYS A 336 19.90 -0.90 -11.42
CA CYS A 336 19.53 0.09 -12.44
C CYS A 336 19.09 1.46 -11.86
N THR A 337 19.22 1.73 -10.55
CA THR A 337 19.02 3.10 -10.00
C THR A 337 20.12 3.61 -9.06
N ALA A 338 21.13 2.86 -8.63
CA ALA A 338 22.20 3.37 -7.76
C ALA A 338 23.42 3.79 -8.59
N ALA A 339 23.92 2.92 -9.47
CA ALA A 339 24.89 3.32 -10.50
C ALA A 339 24.28 4.32 -11.51
N THR A 340 22.97 4.19 -11.75
CA THR A 340 22.22 4.85 -12.83
C THR A 340 21.43 6.08 -12.38
N ARG A 341 21.22 6.31 -11.06
CA ARG A 341 20.81 7.64 -10.52
C ARG A 341 21.91 8.67 -10.72
N SER A 342 23.17 8.26 -10.61
CA SER A 342 24.30 9.17 -10.82
C SER A 342 24.52 9.56 -12.29
N GLN A 343 23.83 8.90 -13.23
CA GLN A 343 24.00 9.11 -14.68
C GLN A 343 22.68 9.33 -15.46
N GLY A 344 21.51 9.44 -14.82
CA GLY A 344 20.25 9.69 -15.53
C GLY A 344 19.82 8.57 -16.50
N GLN A 345 20.22 7.31 -16.25
CA GLN A 345 20.07 6.21 -17.21
C GLN A 345 19.07 5.11 -16.79
N SER A 346 18.20 5.33 -15.80
CA SER A 346 17.12 4.36 -15.47
C SER A 346 16.20 4.09 -16.66
N VAL A 347 16.04 5.10 -17.52
CA VAL A 347 15.36 5.03 -18.82
C VAL A 347 16.07 4.03 -19.76
N VAL A 348 17.41 3.94 -19.73
CA VAL A 348 18.20 3.10 -20.65
C VAL A 348 18.07 1.62 -20.33
N CYS A 349 17.98 1.18 -19.07
CA CYS A 349 17.76 -0.24 -18.73
C CYS A 349 16.38 -0.74 -19.18
N PHE A 350 15.35 0.11 -19.04
CA PHE A 350 13.99 -0.24 -19.46
C PHE A 350 13.81 -0.13 -20.97
N PHE A 351 14.34 0.91 -21.63
CA PHE A 351 14.47 0.88 -23.08
C PHE A 351 15.25 -0.36 -23.49
N LYS A 352 16.29 -0.80 -22.78
CA LYS A 352 16.94 -2.07 -23.11
C LYS A 352 15.99 -3.27 -23.00
N LEU A 353 15.11 -3.39 -22.00
CA LEU A 353 14.16 -4.52 -21.89
C LEU A 353 12.94 -4.42 -22.80
N GLY A 354 12.30 -3.26 -22.89
CA GLY A 354 11.17 -2.99 -23.79
C GLY A 354 11.61 -2.87 -25.25
N SER A 355 12.74 -2.24 -25.52
CA SER A 355 13.36 -2.24 -26.84
C SER A 355 14.02 -3.57 -27.16
N GLN A 356 14.68 -4.32 -26.26
CA GLN A 356 15.14 -5.68 -26.61
C GLN A 356 13.95 -6.59 -26.82
N GLY A 357 12.88 -6.52 -26.03
CA GLY A 357 11.64 -7.25 -26.29
C GLY A 357 11.03 -6.88 -27.64
N ALA A 358 10.97 -5.59 -27.98
CA ALA A 358 10.51 -5.13 -29.28
C ALA A 358 11.48 -5.51 -30.40
N PHE A 359 12.79 -5.41 -30.20
CA PHE A 359 13.83 -5.77 -31.17
C PHE A 359 13.94 -7.28 -31.34
N ASP A 360 13.70 -8.07 -30.32
CA ASP A 360 13.68 -9.53 -30.35
C ASP A 360 12.34 -10.03 -30.90
N ALA A 361 11.23 -9.33 -30.64
CA ALA A 361 9.96 -9.53 -31.33
C ALA A 361 10.10 -9.19 -32.82
N ILE A 362 10.75 -8.08 -33.17
CA ILE A 362 11.09 -7.72 -34.55
C ILE A 362 12.02 -8.80 -35.13
N LYS A 363 13.07 -9.22 -34.43
CA LYS A 363 14.06 -10.20 -34.90
C LYS A 363 13.50 -11.62 -34.97
N SER A 364 12.47 -11.95 -34.20
CA SER A 364 11.75 -13.23 -34.25
C SER A 364 10.65 -13.21 -35.31
N LEU A 365 9.92 -12.10 -35.49
CA LEU A 365 9.06 -11.90 -36.66
C LEU A 365 9.90 -11.98 -37.94
N THR A 366 11.03 -11.27 -38.01
CA THR A 366 11.92 -11.30 -39.18
C THR A 366 12.47 -12.71 -39.45
N ARG A 367 12.56 -13.56 -38.42
CA ARG A 367 12.99 -14.97 -38.57
C ARG A 367 11.86 -15.95 -38.88
N ASN A 368 10.64 -15.71 -38.39
CA ASN A 368 9.48 -16.61 -38.54
C ASN A 368 8.57 -16.24 -39.71
N ILE A 369 8.72 -15.04 -40.24
CA ILE A 369 8.14 -14.68 -41.52
C ILE A 369 8.82 -15.55 -42.58
N SER A 370 8.07 -16.53 -43.10
CA SER A 370 8.48 -17.26 -44.29
C SER A 370 8.82 -16.25 -45.39
N PRO A 371 9.82 -16.51 -46.26
CA PRO A 371 10.28 -15.55 -47.26
C PRO A 371 9.14 -14.93 -48.10
N GLY A 372 8.01 -15.62 -48.27
CA GLY A 372 6.85 -15.12 -49.01
C GLY A 372 5.86 -14.23 -48.25
N GLY A 373 5.66 -14.40 -46.93
CA GLY A 373 4.63 -13.66 -46.18
C GLY A 373 5.03 -12.22 -45.84
N GLY A 374 6.32 -12.01 -45.56
CA GLY A 374 6.88 -10.69 -45.24
C GLY A 374 6.99 -9.81 -46.45
N LEU A 375 7.34 -10.41 -47.59
CA LEU A 375 7.43 -9.71 -48.87
C LEU A 375 6.08 -9.17 -49.34
N LEU A 376 4.95 -9.78 -48.95
CA LEU A 376 3.63 -9.25 -49.29
C LEU A 376 3.24 -8.06 -48.40
N ALA A 377 3.51 -8.13 -47.09
CA ALA A 377 3.26 -6.99 -46.19
C ALA A 377 4.21 -5.81 -46.50
N PHE A 378 5.51 -6.08 -46.67
CA PHE A 378 6.48 -5.07 -47.10
C PHE A 378 6.20 -4.56 -48.52
N GLY A 379 5.84 -5.45 -49.44
CA GLY A 379 5.53 -5.12 -50.83
C GLY A 379 4.30 -4.24 -50.96
N LEU A 380 3.23 -4.49 -50.19
CA LEU A 380 2.05 -3.63 -50.16
C LEU A 380 2.36 -2.23 -49.64
N VAL A 381 3.15 -2.11 -48.56
CA VAL A 381 3.50 -0.80 -47.99
C VAL A 381 4.50 -0.05 -48.91
N GLN A 382 5.40 -0.78 -49.58
CA GLN A 382 6.32 -0.23 -50.58
C GLN A 382 5.59 0.26 -51.83
N LEU A 383 4.53 -0.45 -52.25
CA LEU A 383 3.66 -0.03 -53.35
C LEU A 383 2.88 1.26 -52.99
N LEU A 384 2.48 1.41 -51.73
CA LEU A 384 1.68 2.55 -51.25
C LEU A 384 2.49 3.83 -51.01
N THR A 385 3.77 3.72 -50.63
CA THR A 385 4.57 4.88 -50.18
C THR A 385 5.58 5.40 -51.22
N GLY A 386 5.82 4.67 -52.31
CA GLY A 386 6.68 5.10 -53.42
C GLY A 386 8.17 5.30 -53.08
N ALA A 387 8.55 5.20 -51.80
CA ALA A 387 9.91 5.31 -51.30
C ALA A 387 10.19 4.20 -50.27
N LEU A 388 11.16 3.34 -50.60
CA LEU A 388 11.67 2.25 -49.76
C LEU A 388 11.84 2.61 -48.26
N PRO A 389 12.44 3.76 -47.86
CA PRO A 389 12.63 4.04 -46.44
C PRO A 389 11.32 4.25 -45.67
N ASN A 390 10.26 4.77 -46.30
CA ASN A 390 9.03 5.11 -45.60
C ASN A 390 8.19 3.86 -45.25
N ALA A 391 8.20 2.84 -46.13
CA ALA A 391 7.45 1.62 -45.89
C ALA A 391 7.97 0.80 -44.70
N ILE A 392 9.30 0.73 -44.57
CA ILE A 392 9.96 0.01 -43.49
C ILE A 392 9.68 0.72 -42.16
N VAL A 393 9.80 2.05 -42.13
CA VAL A 393 9.55 2.85 -40.93
C VAL A 393 8.09 2.72 -40.46
N VAL A 394 7.12 2.80 -41.38
CA VAL A 394 5.70 2.64 -41.03
C VAL A 394 5.39 1.23 -40.52
N SER A 395 5.93 0.20 -41.18
CA SER A 395 5.71 -1.19 -40.75
C SER A 395 6.32 -1.47 -39.38
N LEU A 396 7.53 -0.98 -39.12
CA LEU A 396 8.19 -1.08 -37.81
C LEU A 396 7.42 -0.30 -36.74
N LEU A 397 6.89 0.88 -37.07
CA LEU A 397 6.09 1.70 -36.15
C LEU A 397 4.78 0.99 -35.77
N ILE A 398 4.10 0.37 -36.74
CA ILE A 398 2.86 -0.39 -36.47
C ILE A 398 3.17 -1.60 -35.57
N LEU A 399 4.21 -2.38 -35.90
CA LEU A 399 4.62 -3.54 -35.09
C LEU A 399 5.01 -3.12 -33.67
N TYR A 400 5.77 -2.03 -33.54
CA TYR A 400 6.13 -1.44 -32.25
C TYR A 400 4.89 -1.04 -31.45
N THR A 401 3.93 -0.38 -32.10
CA THR A 401 2.68 0.06 -31.46
C THR A 401 1.85 -1.13 -30.97
N LEU A 402 1.74 -2.20 -31.77
CA LEU A 402 1.03 -3.43 -31.38
C LEU A 402 1.73 -4.17 -30.23
N ALA A 403 3.06 -4.20 -30.22
CA ALA A 403 3.83 -4.78 -29.11
C ALA A 403 3.61 -3.98 -27.81
N MET A 404 3.67 -2.65 -27.88
CA MET A 404 3.39 -1.77 -26.74
C MET A 404 1.94 -1.89 -26.25
N LEU A 405 0.98 -2.11 -27.16
CA LEU A 405 -0.42 -2.34 -26.82
C LEU A 405 -0.57 -3.54 -25.86
N LYS A 406 0.06 -4.68 -26.17
CA LYS A 406 0.00 -5.89 -25.33
C LYS A 406 0.54 -5.62 -23.92
N VAL A 407 1.70 -4.97 -23.84
CA VAL A 407 2.35 -4.66 -22.55
C VAL A 407 1.51 -3.67 -21.74
N SER A 408 1.00 -2.62 -22.39
CA SER A 408 0.19 -1.60 -21.74
C SER A 408 -1.15 -2.13 -21.23
N ILE A 409 -1.81 -3.02 -21.97
CA ILE A 409 -3.05 -3.66 -21.50
C ILE A 409 -2.79 -4.44 -20.19
N PHE A 410 -1.66 -5.15 -20.09
CA PHE A 410 -1.28 -5.85 -18.86
C PHE A 410 -1.08 -4.88 -17.68
N TYR A 411 -0.31 -3.80 -17.87
CA TYR A 411 -0.08 -2.82 -16.79
C TYR A 411 -1.35 -2.06 -16.37
N VAL A 412 -2.20 -1.72 -17.33
CA VAL A 412 -3.47 -1.02 -17.04
C VAL A 412 -4.44 -1.96 -16.32
N LEU A 413 -4.73 -3.14 -16.87
CA LEU A 413 -5.77 -4.01 -16.32
C LEU A 413 -5.29 -4.75 -15.07
N VAL A 414 -4.17 -5.46 -15.16
CA VAL A 414 -3.71 -6.33 -14.07
C VAL A 414 -3.05 -5.51 -12.98
N VAL A 415 -2.06 -4.70 -13.36
CA VAL A 415 -1.22 -4.00 -12.38
C VAL A 415 -1.95 -2.81 -11.77
N SER A 416 -2.77 -2.07 -12.52
CA SER A 416 -3.41 -0.86 -11.98
C SER A 416 -4.83 -1.10 -11.47
N ILE A 417 -5.63 -1.95 -12.11
CA ILE A 417 -7.01 -2.18 -11.63
C ILE A 417 -7.08 -3.36 -10.65
N ILE A 418 -6.63 -4.55 -11.07
CA ILE A 418 -6.88 -5.79 -10.32
C ILE A 418 -6.05 -5.83 -9.03
N ILE A 419 -4.75 -5.58 -9.10
CA ILE A 419 -3.85 -5.70 -7.94
C ILE A 419 -4.23 -4.72 -6.82
N PRO A 420 -4.41 -3.42 -7.06
CA PRO A 420 -4.77 -2.46 -6.02
C PRO A 420 -6.13 -2.74 -5.38
N LEU A 421 -7.12 -3.12 -6.18
CA LEU A 421 -8.44 -3.53 -5.67
C LEU A 421 -8.30 -4.72 -4.72
N PHE A 422 -7.53 -5.74 -5.10
CA PHE A 422 -7.27 -6.91 -4.26
C PHE A 422 -6.53 -6.55 -2.96
N ILE A 423 -5.51 -5.68 -3.05
CA ILE A 423 -4.76 -5.19 -1.88
C ILE A 423 -5.71 -4.44 -0.93
N LEU A 424 -6.51 -3.52 -1.46
CA LEU A 424 -7.45 -2.71 -0.67
C LEU A 424 -8.49 -3.61 0.01
N PHE A 425 -9.05 -4.59 -0.71
CA PHE A 425 -10.01 -5.55 -0.17
C PHE A 425 -9.44 -6.33 1.01
N ILE A 426 -8.23 -6.87 0.87
CA ILE A 426 -7.57 -7.62 1.95
C ILE A 426 -7.25 -6.71 3.14
N VAL A 427 -6.72 -5.51 2.89
CA VAL A 427 -6.37 -4.57 3.96
C VAL A 427 -7.62 -4.15 4.74
N LEU A 428 -8.73 -3.82 4.06
CA LEU A 428 -9.99 -3.51 4.72
C LEU A 428 -10.55 -4.70 5.50
N THR A 429 -10.46 -5.91 4.95
CA THR A 429 -10.91 -7.13 5.65
C THR A 429 -10.11 -7.34 6.93
N VAL A 430 -8.79 -7.19 6.90
CA VAL A 430 -7.97 -7.33 8.11
C VAL A 430 -8.24 -6.19 9.10
N ILE A 431 -8.44 -4.95 8.63
CA ILE A 431 -8.83 -3.83 9.50
C ILE A 431 -10.17 -4.14 10.20
N LYS A 432 -11.14 -4.71 9.50
CA LYS A 432 -12.43 -5.13 10.07
C LYS A 432 -12.24 -6.16 11.19
N GLU A 433 -11.41 -7.17 10.96
CA GLU A 433 -11.13 -8.22 11.96
C GLU A 433 -10.38 -7.65 13.18
N ILE A 434 -9.40 -6.76 12.97
CA ILE A 434 -8.70 -6.06 14.06
C ILE A 434 -9.68 -5.19 14.86
N ALA A 435 -10.56 -4.46 14.19
CA ALA A 435 -11.58 -3.65 14.85
C ALA A 435 -12.56 -4.51 15.65
N GLY A 436 -12.97 -5.65 15.10
CA GLY A 436 -13.81 -6.65 15.77
C GLY A 436 -13.16 -7.19 17.03
N PHE A 437 -11.87 -7.52 16.97
CA PHE A 437 -11.07 -7.95 18.12
C PHE A 437 -10.97 -6.87 19.20
N LEU A 438 -10.90 -5.59 18.81
CA LEU A 438 -10.92 -4.46 19.74
C LEU A 438 -12.30 -4.21 20.38
N GLY A 439 -13.35 -4.91 19.91
CA GLY A 439 -14.71 -4.83 20.42
C GLY A 439 -15.61 -3.89 19.63
N THR A 440 -15.23 -3.55 18.39
CA THR A 440 -15.94 -2.58 17.57
C THR A 440 -16.26 -3.14 16.19
N GLN A 441 -17.54 -3.10 15.82
CA GLN A 441 -17.95 -3.48 14.48
C GLN A 441 -17.83 -2.24 13.59
N MET A 442 -16.97 -2.32 12.58
CA MET A 442 -16.96 -1.33 11.50
C MET A 442 -17.89 -1.79 10.38
N ASP A 443 -18.85 -0.94 10.06
CA ASP A 443 -19.71 -1.12 8.89
C ASP A 443 -19.02 -0.50 7.66
N PHE A 444 -18.38 -1.35 6.86
CA PHE A 444 -17.81 -0.95 5.57
C PHE A 444 -18.84 -0.87 4.45
N SER A 445 -20.13 -1.03 4.74
CA SER A 445 -21.20 -0.97 3.73
C SER A 445 -21.26 0.37 2.98
N ALA A 446 -20.81 1.46 3.62
CA ALA A 446 -20.70 2.76 2.97
C ALA A 446 -19.56 2.80 1.95
N PHE A 447 -18.45 2.10 2.19
CA PHE A 447 -17.35 1.97 1.24
C PHE A 447 -17.69 1.02 0.10
N GLU A 448 -18.44 -0.05 0.39
CA GLU A 448 -18.93 -1.00 -0.62
C GLU A 448 -19.86 -0.33 -1.63
N LYS A 449 -20.62 0.71 -1.23
CA LYS A 449 -21.46 1.49 -2.14
C LYS A 449 -20.70 2.45 -3.06
N LEU A 450 -19.42 2.70 -2.77
CA LEU A 450 -18.59 3.66 -3.48
C LEU A 450 -17.71 2.99 -4.55
N ILE A 451 -17.54 1.67 -4.45
CA ILE A 451 -16.94 0.78 -5.44
C ILE A 451 -18.05 0.24 -6.33
#